data_AF-A0A1E4K2N0-F1
#
_entry.id   AF-A0A1E4K2N0-F1
#
_cell.length_a   1.000
_cell.length_b   1.000
_cell.length_c   1.000
_cell.angle_alpha   90.00
_cell.angle_beta   90.00
_cell.angle_gamma   90.00
#
_symmetry.space_group_name_H-M   'P 1'
#
loop_
_entity.id
_entity.type
_entity.pdbx_description
1 polymer ?
#
loop_
_entity_poly.entity_id
_entity_poly.type
_entity_poly.pdbx_seq_one_letter_code
_entity_poly.pdbx_strand_id
1 'polypeptide(L)'
;MLLPAHLIVLDQVQALVRQVAQCEVTPRFLKVAHSHKQDGSLFTEADAATQAALEAALPHIKDVPVLGEEMTERQQRDAWEAGRDGLWCVDPIDGTSNFVAGVPYFAVSVATELRRALAGVEMKRIDRELAGRLAAWPPYASQRNFGASTLDWCYTAAGRFDIYVHGGQKLWDYAAGALILEEAGGRLASLSGSFELFELWRAWLKAAGA
;
A
#
# COMPACT_ATOMS: atom_id res chain seq x y z
N MET A 1 29.11 10.27 -2.03
CA MET A 1 27.79 10.87 -2.33
C MET A 1 26.84 10.35 -1.27
N LEU A 2 26.24 11.20 -0.44
CA LEU A 2 25.29 10.77 0.60
C LEU A 2 23.99 10.33 -0.07
N LEU A 3 23.42 9.20 0.34
CA LEU A 3 22.11 8.76 -0.13
C LEU A 3 21.03 9.77 0.31
N PRO A 4 19.99 10.02 -0.52
CA PRO A 4 18.81 10.75 -0.10
C PRO A 4 18.20 10.16 1.17
N ALA A 5 17.71 11.00 2.09
CA ALA A 5 17.14 10.56 3.37
C ALA A 5 15.99 9.54 3.22
N HIS A 6 15.20 9.63 2.14
CA HIS A 6 14.13 8.66 1.86
C HIS A 6 14.65 7.27 1.50
N LEU A 7 15.81 7.16 0.84
CA LEU A 7 16.45 5.86 0.55
C LEU A 7 17.00 5.22 1.82
N ILE A 8 17.51 6.03 2.76
CA ILE A 8 17.99 5.55 4.07
C ILE A 8 16.84 4.93 4.89
N VAL A 9 15.68 5.60 4.93
CA VAL A 9 14.50 5.08 5.64
C VAL A 9 14.01 3.77 5.00
N LEU A 10 13.94 3.71 3.66
CA LEU A 10 13.52 2.51 2.96
C LEU A 10 14.44 1.32 3.26
N ASP A 11 15.76 1.51 3.23
CA ASP A 11 16.73 0.47 3.53
C ASP A 11 16.61 -0.04 4.98
N GLN A 12 16.41 0.87 5.94
CA GLN A 12 16.18 0.52 7.35
C GLN A 12 14.87 -0.26 7.54
N VAL A 13 13.78 0.16 6.88
CA VAL A 13 12.49 -0.54 6.92
C VAL A 13 12.60 -1.93 6.28
N GLN A 14 13.27 -2.07 5.13
CA GLN A 14 13.48 -3.37 4.50
C GLN A 14 14.30 -4.31 5.40
N ALA A 15 15.35 -3.81 6.03
CA ALA A 15 16.17 -4.59 6.96
C ALA A 15 15.33 -5.06 8.15
N LEU A 16 14.54 -4.15 8.75
CA LEU A 16 13.65 -4.46 9.86
C LEU A 16 12.59 -5.50 9.47
N VAL A 17 11.88 -5.32 8.36
CA VAL A 17 10.84 -6.24 7.90
C VAL A 17 11.42 -7.63 7.63
N ARG A 18 12.61 -7.73 7.03
CA ARG A 18 13.29 -9.03 6.85
C ARG A 18 13.61 -9.70 8.18
N GLN A 19 14.12 -8.94 9.16
CA GLN A 19 14.41 -9.46 10.50
C GLN A 19 13.13 -9.96 11.17
N VAL A 20 12.07 -9.15 11.19
CA VAL A 20 10.79 -9.52 11.81
C VAL A 20 10.19 -10.74 11.12
N ALA A 21 10.22 -10.82 9.78
CA ALA A 21 9.74 -11.98 9.04
C ALA A 21 10.54 -13.27 9.35
N GLN A 22 11.84 -13.16 9.61
CA GLN A 22 12.67 -14.30 10.01
C GLN A 22 12.41 -14.76 11.44
N CYS A 23 12.16 -13.82 12.36
CA CYS A 23 11.93 -14.11 13.77
C CYS A 23 10.49 -14.57 14.04
N GLU A 24 9.51 -13.87 13.47
CA GLU A 24 8.12 -14.01 13.88
C GLU A 24 7.24 -14.77 12.89
N VAL A 25 7.45 -14.57 11.59
CA VAL A 25 6.58 -15.13 10.54
C VAL A 25 7.04 -16.53 10.11
N THR A 26 8.29 -16.64 9.66
CA THR A 26 8.86 -17.88 9.07
C THR A 26 8.82 -19.06 10.04
N PRO A 27 9.20 -18.93 11.33
CA PRO A 27 9.19 -20.06 12.26
C PRO A 27 7.78 -20.58 12.56
N ARG A 28 6.77 -19.73 12.38
CA ARG A 28 5.36 -19.96 12.69
C ARG A 28 4.57 -20.45 11.48
N PHE A 29 4.95 -20.10 10.25
CA PHE A 29 4.31 -20.61 9.05
C PHE A 29 4.26 -22.15 9.05
N LEU A 30 3.09 -22.72 8.74
CA LEU A 30 2.76 -24.16 8.84
C LEU A 30 2.70 -24.75 10.26
N LYS A 31 2.85 -23.94 11.31
CA LYS A 31 2.88 -24.42 12.71
C LYS A 31 1.85 -23.75 13.62
N VAL A 32 1.10 -22.74 13.16
CA VAL A 32 0.25 -21.94 14.06
C VAL A 32 -1.11 -22.58 14.30
N ALA A 33 -1.52 -22.61 15.57
CA ALA A 33 -2.91 -22.81 15.97
C ALA A 33 -3.70 -21.52 15.66
N HIS A 34 -4.82 -21.65 14.94
CA HIS A 34 -5.64 -20.51 14.53
C HIS A 34 -6.66 -20.12 15.60
N SER A 35 -6.96 -18.83 15.70
CA SER A 35 -8.11 -18.30 16.41
C SER A 35 -8.91 -17.37 15.50
N HIS A 36 -10.17 -17.12 15.84
CA HIS A 36 -11.02 -16.17 15.11
C HIS A 36 -11.11 -14.87 15.90
N LYS A 37 -11.01 -13.72 15.21
CA LYS A 37 -11.40 -12.41 15.76
C LYS A 37 -12.91 -12.40 16.01
N GLN A 38 -13.40 -11.41 16.79
CA GLN A 38 -14.83 -11.29 17.12
C GLN A 38 -15.74 -11.11 15.89
N ASP A 39 -15.19 -10.60 14.78
CA ASP A 39 -15.88 -10.40 13.51
C ASP A 39 -15.82 -11.64 12.58
N GLY A 40 -15.17 -12.73 13.01
CA GLY A 40 -15.03 -13.97 12.26
C GLY A 40 -13.80 -14.02 11.33
N SER A 41 -13.01 -12.95 11.23
CA SER A 41 -11.74 -12.99 10.49
C SER A 41 -10.69 -13.86 11.22
N LEU A 42 -9.74 -14.42 10.46
CA LEU A 42 -8.68 -15.26 11.02
C LEU A 42 -7.59 -14.38 11.63
N PHE A 43 -7.04 -14.85 12.74
CA PHE A 43 -5.90 -14.23 13.42
C PHE A 43 -5.01 -15.30 14.01
N THR A 44 -3.71 -15.05 14.02
CA THR A 44 -2.72 -16.00 14.52
C THR A 44 -1.80 -15.35 15.55
N GLU A 45 -1.11 -16.19 16.34
CA GLU A 45 -0.01 -15.72 17.20
C GLU A 45 1.08 -14.99 16.38
N ALA A 46 1.24 -15.35 15.10
CA ALA A 46 2.22 -14.73 14.22
C ALA A 46 1.86 -13.27 13.89
N ASP A 47 0.58 -12.96 13.71
CA ASP A 47 0.10 -11.59 13.52
C ASP A 47 0.39 -10.73 14.76
N ALA A 48 0.04 -11.25 15.94
CA ALA A 48 0.26 -10.57 17.23
C ALA A 48 1.75 -10.26 17.47
N ALA A 49 2.61 -11.26 17.28
CA ALA A 49 4.04 -11.14 17.51
C ALA A 49 4.71 -10.20 16.50
N THR A 50 4.32 -10.32 15.23
CA THR A 50 4.82 -9.45 14.15
C THR A 50 4.41 -8.00 14.38
N GLN A 51 3.16 -7.73 14.76
CA GLN A 51 2.72 -6.37 15.08
C GLN A 51 3.50 -5.77 16.25
N ALA A 52 3.62 -6.51 17.36
CA ALA A 52 4.34 -6.02 18.54
C ALA A 52 5.81 -5.70 18.22
N ALA A 53 6.48 -6.51 17.39
CA ALA A 53 7.85 -6.26 16.95
C ALA A 53 7.95 -4.99 16.09
N LEU A 54 7.00 -4.77 15.17
CA LEU A 54 6.96 -3.57 14.33
C LEU A 54 6.63 -2.31 15.15
N GLU A 55 5.67 -2.38 16.08
CA GLU A 55 5.30 -1.28 16.99
C GLU A 55 6.49 -0.82 17.84
N ALA A 56 7.32 -1.75 18.30
CA ALA A 56 8.51 -1.43 19.07
C ALA A 56 9.64 -0.82 18.22
N ALA A 57 9.81 -1.28 16.98
CA ALA A 57 11.01 -0.96 16.19
C ALA A 57 10.84 0.22 15.22
N LEU A 58 9.67 0.40 14.61
CA LEU A 58 9.44 1.45 13.61
C LEU A 58 9.64 2.88 14.15
N PRO A 59 9.24 3.21 15.40
CA PRO A 59 9.52 4.53 15.99
C PRO A 59 11.01 4.88 16.09
N HIS A 60 11.89 3.88 16.14
CA HIS A 60 13.34 4.11 16.12
C HIS A 60 13.89 4.47 14.74
N ILE A 61 13.18 4.12 13.66
CA ILE A 61 13.52 4.56 12.29
C ILE A 61 12.98 5.96 12.05
N LYS A 62 11.70 6.19 12.40
CA LYS A 62 11.07 7.51 12.37
C LYS A 62 10.10 7.62 13.54
N ASP A 63 10.30 8.62 14.37
CA ASP A 63 9.53 8.87 15.58
C ASP A 63 8.11 9.40 15.26
N VAL A 64 7.26 8.49 14.81
CA VAL A 64 5.83 8.71 14.57
C VAL A 64 5.04 7.48 15.04
N PRO A 65 3.74 7.63 15.38
CA PRO A 65 2.92 6.51 15.83
C PRO A 65 2.82 5.39 14.79
N VAL A 66 2.54 4.18 15.29
CA VAL A 66 2.22 3.01 14.49
C VAL A 66 0.73 2.75 14.59
N LEU A 67 0.08 2.49 13.46
CA LEU A 67 -1.28 2.02 13.33
C LEU A 67 -1.22 0.66 12.66
N GLY A 68 -1.74 -0.37 13.34
CA GLY A 68 -1.73 -1.75 12.85
C GLY A 68 -3.13 -2.35 12.74
N GLU A 69 -3.26 -3.38 11.90
CA GLU A 69 -4.51 -4.13 11.75
C GLU A 69 -4.99 -4.75 13.07
N GLU A 70 -4.08 -5.28 13.89
CA GLU A 70 -4.41 -6.06 15.09
C GLU A 70 -4.63 -5.20 16.34
N MET A 71 -4.64 -3.88 16.16
CA MET A 71 -5.00 -2.94 17.20
C MET A 71 -6.52 -2.92 17.43
N THR A 72 -6.93 -2.66 18.68
CA THR A 72 -8.33 -2.30 18.93
C THR A 72 -8.70 -0.99 18.23
N GLU A 73 -9.97 -0.79 17.89
CA GLU A 73 -10.42 0.46 17.27
C GLU A 73 -10.02 1.72 18.06
N ARG A 74 -9.99 1.61 19.39
CA ARG A 74 -9.56 2.72 20.26
C ARG A 74 -8.07 3.03 20.04
N GLN A 75 -7.21 2.02 20.04
CA GLN A 75 -5.78 2.19 19.77
C GLN A 75 -5.53 2.74 18.36
N GLN A 76 -6.28 2.27 17.35
CA GLN A 76 -6.19 2.81 15.99
C GLN A 76 -6.57 4.28 15.93
N ARG A 77 -7.67 4.70 16.60
CA ARG A 77 -8.05 6.11 16.69
C ARG A 77 -6.98 6.95 17.40
N ASP A 78 -6.48 6.48 18.53
CA ASP A 78 -5.46 7.21 19.32
C ASP A 78 -4.17 7.39 18.49
N ALA A 79 -3.70 6.35 17.80
CA ALA A 79 -2.54 6.42 16.91
C ALA A 79 -2.77 7.35 15.71
N TRP A 80 -3.97 7.29 15.12
CA TRP A 80 -4.37 8.15 13.99
C TRP A 80 -4.41 9.63 14.36
N GLU A 81 -4.94 9.96 15.54
CA GLU A 81 -5.00 11.33 16.06
C GLU A 81 -3.62 11.88 16.46
N ALA A 82 -2.75 11.02 16.97
CA ALA A 82 -1.37 11.36 17.30
C ALA A 82 -0.49 11.55 16.05
N GLY A 83 -0.81 10.88 14.93
CA GLY A 83 -0.01 10.84 13.69
C GLY A 83 -0.06 12.10 12.82
N ARG A 84 0.04 13.31 13.41
CA ARG A 84 -0.06 14.59 12.66
C ARG A 84 1.10 14.80 11.67
N ASP A 85 2.32 14.45 12.06
CA ASP A 85 3.54 14.65 11.26
C ASP A 85 4.01 13.40 10.50
N GLY A 86 3.20 12.33 10.56
CA GLY A 86 3.43 11.05 9.92
C GLY A 86 2.79 9.92 10.71
N LEU A 87 2.64 8.78 10.04
CA LEU A 87 2.05 7.59 10.60
C LEU A 87 2.71 6.38 9.92
N TRP A 88 3.12 5.40 10.70
CA TRP A 88 3.38 4.06 10.19
C TRP A 88 2.05 3.32 10.10
N CYS A 89 1.75 2.73 8.94
CA CYS A 89 0.61 1.83 8.76
C CYS A 89 1.15 0.43 8.52
N VAL A 90 0.72 -0.55 9.30
CA VAL A 90 1.22 -1.92 9.21
C VAL A 90 0.10 -2.93 9.09
N ASP A 91 0.34 -3.95 8.27
CA ASP A 91 -0.39 -5.21 8.25
C ASP A 91 0.63 -6.32 8.54
N PRO A 92 0.54 -6.97 9.71
CA PRO A 92 1.49 -7.99 10.11
C PRO A 92 1.55 -9.19 9.16
N ILE A 93 0.40 -9.66 8.65
CA ILE A 93 0.31 -10.76 7.68
C ILE A 93 -0.89 -10.51 6.75
N ASP A 94 -0.66 -9.77 5.67
CA ASP A 94 -1.63 -9.62 4.59
C ASP A 94 -1.81 -10.98 3.91
N GLY A 95 -3.05 -11.47 3.90
CA GLY A 95 -3.36 -12.83 3.47
C GLY A 95 -3.31 -13.87 4.59
N THR A 96 -3.72 -13.53 5.82
CA THR A 96 -3.81 -14.46 6.98
C THR A 96 -4.48 -15.79 6.64
N SER A 97 -5.53 -15.78 5.80
CA SER A 97 -6.19 -17.01 5.31
C SER A 97 -5.23 -17.93 4.54
N ASN A 98 -4.39 -17.36 3.66
CA ASN A 98 -3.37 -18.11 2.93
C ASN A 98 -2.29 -18.63 3.88
N PHE A 99 -1.85 -17.78 4.82
CA PHE A 99 -0.88 -18.16 5.84
C PHE A 99 -1.34 -19.37 6.67
N VAL A 100 -2.59 -19.34 7.15
CA VAL A 100 -3.21 -20.45 7.89
C VAL A 100 -3.40 -21.68 7.00
N ALA A 101 -3.77 -21.50 5.74
CA ALA A 101 -3.92 -22.59 4.76
C ALA A 101 -2.58 -23.18 4.28
N GLY A 102 -1.43 -22.64 4.73
CA GLY A 102 -0.12 -23.08 4.28
C GLY A 102 0.22 -22.69 2.84
N VAL A 103 -0.49 -21.72 2.28
CA VAL A 103 -0.27 -21.16 0.95
C VAL A 103 0.74 -20.01 1.07
N PRO A 104 1.90 -20.06 0.40
CA PRO A 104 2.98 -19.07 0.56
C PRO A 104 2.72 -17.77 -0.24
N TYR A 105 1.48 -17.29 -0.23
CA TYR A 105 1.04 -16.03 -0.83
C TYR A 105 0.49 -15.12 0.27
N PHE A 106 1.40 -14.57 1.08
CA PHE A 106 1.15 -13.60 2.14
C PHE A 106 2.35 -12.66 2.26
N ALA A 107 2.17 -11.51 2.91
CA ALA A 107 3.24 -10.52 3.07
C ALA A 107 3.16 -9.78 4.41
N VAL A 108 4.29 -9.25 4.88
CA VAL A 108 4.32 -8.21 5.92
C VAL A 108 4.28 -6.86 5.20
N SER A 109 3.27 -6.05 5.48
CA SER A 109 3.11 -4.72 4.86
C SER A 109 3.49 -3.63 5.86
N VAL A 110 4.35 -2.71 5.44
CA VAL A 110 4.72 -1.52 6.20
C VAL A 110 4.74 -0.32 5.27
N ALA A 111 3.96 0.70 5.60
CA ALA A 111 3.92 1.97 4.90
C ALA A 111 4.19 3.12 5.86
N THR A 112 4.83 4.17 5.35
CA THR A 112 4.92 5.48 6.01
C THR A 112 4.67 6.58 5.00
N GLU A 113 4.37 7.78 5.50
CA GLU A 113 4.35 9.00 4.71
C GLU A 113 3.27 9.12 3.62
N LEU A 114 2.28 8.24 3.56
CA LEU A 114 1.12 8.44 2.68
C LEU A 114 0.52 9.84 2.89
N ARG A 115 0.37 10.30 4.14
CA ARG A 115 -0.13 11.64 4.49
C ARG A 115 0.74 12.81 4.05
N ARG A 116 1.98 12.58 3.62
CA ARG A 116 2.87 13.60 3.03
C ARG A 116 2.90 13.54 1.51
N ALA A 117 2.36 12.48 0.93
CA ALA A 117 2.31 12.29 -0.50
C ALA A 117 1.60 13.46 -1.19
N LEU A 118 2.16 13.91 -2.30
CA LEU A 118 1.47 14.69 -3.31
C LEU A 118 0.83 13.72 -4.30
N ALA A 119 -0.50 13.65 -4.30
CA ALA A 119 -1.24 12.78 -5.19
C ALA A 119 -1.72 13.51 -6.46
N GLY A 120 -1.61 12.88 -7.62
CA GLY A 120 -2.44 13.19 -8.78
C GLY A 120 -3.74 12.40 -8.66
N VAL A 121 -4.90 13.06 -8.57
CA VAL A 121 -6.19 12.36 -8.45
C VAL A 121 -7.17 12.86 -9.49
N GLU A 122 -7.43 12.01 -10.47
CA GLU A 122 -8.48 12.21 -11.47
C GLU A 122 -9.76 11.51 -11.02
N MET A 123 -10.67 12.30 -10.44
CA MET A 123 -11.95 11.85 -9.90
C MET A 123 -12.89 11.31 -10.98
N LYS A 124 -12.66 11.65 -12.25
CA LYS A 124 -13.49 11.17 -13.36
C LYS A 124 -13.47 9.65 -13.42
N ARG A 125 -14.68 9.06 -13.37
CA ARG A 125 -14.93 7.61 -13.45
C ARG A 125 -14.27 6.80 -12.32
N ILE A 126 -13.84 7.43 -11.23
CA ILE A 126 -13.70 6.75 -9.95
C ILE A 126 -15.13 6.45 -9.45
N ASP A 127 -15.33 5.30 -8.81
CA ASP A 127 -16.64 4.97 -8.24
C ASP A 127 -17.02 5.98 -7.13
N ARG A 128 -18.33 6.14 -6.90
CA ARG A 128 -18.82 7.19 -5.98
C ARG A 128 -18.38 6.98 -4.53
N GLU A 129 -18.22 5.74 -4.11
CA GLU A 129 -17.83 5.41 -2.74
C GLU A 129 -16.38 5.82 -2.51
N LEU A 130 -15.47 5.40 -3.38
CA LEU A 130 -14.06 5.77 -3.32
C LEU A 130 -13.87 7.28 -3.50
N ALA A 131 -14.57 7.90 -4.44
CA ALA A 131 -14.52 9.36 -4.62
C ALA A 131 -14.97 10.11 -3.35
N GLY A 132 -16.05 9.64 -2.69
CA GLY A 132 -16.51 10.18 -1.42
C GLY A 132 -15.48 10.02 -0.30
N ARG A 133 -14.84 8.83 -0.22
CA ARG A 133 -13.80 8.56 0.77
C ARG A 133 -12.55 9.43 0.56
N LEU A 134 -12.07 9.56 -0.67
CA LEU A 134 -10.91 10.41 -0.99
C LEU A 134 -11.18 11.89 -0.72
N ALA A 135 -12.40 12.36 -0.96
CA ALA A 135 -12.78 13.75 -0.70
C ALA A 135 -12.90 14.07 0.80
N ALA A 136 -13.47 13.17 1.59
CA ALA A 136 -13.69 13.39 3.01
C ALA A 136 -12.49 13.00 3.90
N TRP A 137 -11.72 11.99 3.50
CA TRP A 137 -10.58 11.47 4.26
C TRP A 137 -9.40 11.13 3.33
N PRO A 138 -8.75 12.14 2.72
CA PRO A 138 -7.63 11.90 1.81
C PRO A 138 -6.47 11.25 2.57
N PRO A 139 -5.90 10.14 2.08
CA PRO A 139 -4.73 9.52 2.67
C PRO A 139 -3.42 10.26 2.33
N TYR A 140 -3.49 11.42 1.66
CA TYR A 140 -2.38 12.22 1.15
C TYR A 140 -2.43 13.68 1.63
N ALA A 141 -1.27 14.38 1.60
CA ALA A 141 -1.17 15.76 2.05
C ALA A 141 -1.93 16.72 1.14
N SER A 142 -1.80 16.51 -0.17
CA SER A 142 -2.33 17.41 -1.18
C SER A 142 -2.61 16.65 -2.46
N GLN A 143 -3.54 17.18 -3.25
CA GLN A 143 -3.88 16.62 -4.57
C GLN A 143 -3.69 17.64 -5.69
N ARG A 144 -3.39 17.14 -6.89
CA ARG A 144 -3.47 17.87 -8.16
C ARG A 144 -4.34 17.10 -9.14
N ASN A 145 -4.90 17.83 -10.10
CA ASN A 145 -5.58 17.28 -11.24
C ASN A 145 -5.30 18.22 -12.42
N PHE A 146 -4.57 17.73 -13.43
CA PHE A 146 -4.27 18.50 -14.63
C PHE A 146 -5.26 18.26 -15.78
N GLY A 147 -6.19 17.31 -15.61
CA GLY A 147 -7.15 16.91 -16.65
C GLY A 147 -6.48 16.24 -17.86
N ALA A 148 -5.24 15.78 -17.72
CA ALA A 148 -4.44 15.21 -18.80
C ALA A 148 -3.66 13.99 -18.32
N SER A 149 -4.24 12.80 -18.56
CA SER A 149 -3.70 11.50 -18.13
C SER A 149 -2.20 11.35 -18.39
N THR A 150 -1.75 11.67 -19.61
CA THR A 150 -0.33 11.57 -19.98
C THR A 150 0.58 12.46 -19.15
N LEU A 151 0.14 13.67 -18.78
CA LEU A 151 0.92 14.56 -17.92
C LEU A 151 0.97 14.02 -16.49
N ASP A 152 -0.14 13.51 -15.97
CA ASP A 152 -0.18 12.93 -14.62
C ASP A 152 0.77 11.73 -14.52
N TRP A 153 0.76 10.81 -15.50
CA TRP A 153 1.71 9.71 -15.61
C TRP A 153 3.18 10.19 -15.61
N CYS A 154 3.50 11.17 -16.46
CA CYS A 154 4.87 11.70 -16.55
C CYS A 154 5.31 12.42 -15.27
N TYR A 155 4.40 13.10 -14.57
CA TYR A 155 4.70 13.75 -13.30
C TYR A 155 4.95 12.74 -12.19
N THR A 156 4.20 11.64 -12.15
CA THR A 156 4.47 10.52 -11.24
C THR A 156 5.80 9.87 -11.55
N ALA A 157 6.08 9.55 -12.82
CA ALA A 157 7.34 8.96 -13.23
C ALA A 157 8.55 9.86 -12.92
N ALA A 158 8.38 11.18 -12.98
CA ALA A 158 9.41 12.15 -12.63
C ALA A 158 9.52 12.44 -11.12
N GLY A 159 8.80 11.71 -10.26
CA GLY A 159 8.79 11.89 -8.81
C GLY A 159 8.18 13.22 -8.34
N ARG A 160 7.40 13.90 -9.19
CA ARG A 160 6.66 15.12 -8.83
C ARG A 160 5.33 14.80 -8.16
N PHE A 161 4.77 13.63 -8.43
CA PHE A 161 3.70 13.03 -7.66
C PHE A 161 4.22 11.72 -7.05
N ASP A 162 3.86 11.47 -5.80
CA ASP A 162 4.16 10.21 -5.14
C ASP A 162 3.15 9.12 -5.54
N ILE A 163 1.91 9.52 -5.82
CA ILE A 163 0.80 8.62 -6.17
C ILE A 163 -0.01 9.24 -7.30
N TYR A 164 -0.48 8.41 -8.24
CA TYR A 164 -1.48 8.81 -9.23
C TYR A 164 -2.66 7.83 -9.25
N VAL A 165 -3.87 8.39 -9.18
CA VAL A 165 -5.13 7.64 -9.19
C VAL A 165 -6.03 8.18 -10.30
N HIS A 166 -6.55 7.30 -11.16
CA HIS A 166 -7.51 7.64 -12.20
C HIS A 166 -8.51 6.48 -12.41
N GLY A 167 -9.79 6.79 -12.56
CA GLY A 167 -10.82 5.81 -12.90
C GLY A 167 -11.08 5.65 -14.40
N GLY A 168 -11.21 4.42 -14.90
CA GLY A 168 -11.73 4.16 -16.26
C GLY A 168 -10.89 4.75 -17.42
N GLN A 169 -9.57 4.69 -17.33
CA GLN A 169 -8.65 4.93 -18.45
C GLN A 169 -8.87 3.91 -19.57
N LYS A 170 -8.74 4.34 -20.82
CA LYS A 170 -8.67 3.44 -21.99
C LYS A 170 -7.22 3.06 -22.26
N LEU A 171 -7.00 2.04 -23.08
CA LEU A 171 -5.65 1.54 -23.41
C LEU A 171 -4.70 2.66 -23.83
N TRP A 172 -5.14 3.57 -24.69
CA TRP A 172 -4.34 4.70 -25.16
C TRP A 172 -4.11 5.79 -24.10
N ASP A 173 -4.90 5.84 -23.02
CA ASP A 173 -4.72 6.81 -21.94
C ASP A 173 -3.60 6.39 -20.96
N TYR A 174 -3.33 5.09 -20.83
CA TYR A 174 -2.33 4.56 -19.89
C TYR A 174 -1.14 3.87 -20.55
N ALA A 175 -1.23 3.33 -21.77
CA ALA A 175 -0.17 2.46 -22.31
C ALA A 175 1.22 3.12 -22.35
N ALA A 176 1.28 4.36 -22.86
CA ALA A 176 2.53 5.11 -22.88
C ALA A 176 3.00 5.50 -21.48
N GLY A 177 2.07 5.93 -20.61
CA GLY A 177 2.37 6.35 -19.25
C GLY A 177 2.87 5.22 -18.36
N ALA A 178 2.28 4.03 -18.50
CA ALA A 178 2.66 2.83 -17.78
C ALA A 178 4.11 2.43 -18.10
N LEU A 179 4.47 2.37 -19.39
CA LEU A 179 5.85 2.09 -19.81
C LEU A 179 6.82 3.14 -19.23
N ILE A 180 6.50 4.43 -19.34
CA ILE A 180 7.34 5.50 -18.79
C ILE A 180 7.52 5.35 -17.27
N LEU A 181 6.44 5.05 -16.54
CA LEU A 181 6.49 4.87 -15.09
C LEU A 181 7.34 3.66 -14.69
N GLU A 182 7.16 2.52 -15.38
CA GLU A 182 7.93 1.31 -15.12
C GLU A 182 9.43 1.51 -15.37
N GLU A 183 9.80 2.15 -16.48
CA GLU A 183 11.19 2.50 -16.81
C GLU A 183 11.80 3.49 -15.80
N ALA A 184 10.97 4.36 -15.21
CA ALA A 184 11.38 5.23 -14.12
C ALA A 184 11.48 4.52 -12.74
N GLY A 185 11.19 3.21 -12.69
CA GLY A 185 11.21 2.41 -11.46
C GLY A 185 9.93 2.48 -10.63
N GLY A 186 8.87 3.09 -11.16
CA GLY A 186 7.58 3.17 -10.51
C GLY A 186 6.80 1.86 -10.54
N ARG A 187 5.71 1.83 -9.76
CA ARG A 187 4.78 0.69 -9.67
C ARG A 187 3.38 1.15 -10.02
N LEU A 188 2.60 0.27 -10.60
CA LEU A 188 1.23 0.53 -11.02
C LEU A 188 0.34 -0.69 -10.78
N ALA A 189 -0.93 -0.41 -10.49
CA ALA A 189 -1.94 -1.40 -10.18
C ALA A 189 -3.33 -0.90 -10.63
N SER A 190 -4.30 -1.81 -10.73
CA SER A 190 -5.69 -1.44 -10.96
C SER A 190 -6.37 -1.21 -9.62
N LEU A 191 -7.43 -0.39 -9.60
CA LEU A 191 -8.22 -0.19 -8.38
C LEU A 191 -8.88 -1.47 -7.86
N SER A 192 -8.98 -2.51 -8.69
CA SER A 192 -9.55 -3.83 -8.36
C SER A 192 -8.50 -4.94 -8.19
N GLY A 193 -7.20 -4.60 -8.11
CA GLY A 193 -6.12 -5.59 -7.98
C GLY A 193 -5.18 -5.63 -9.19
N SER A 194 -4.87 -6.82 -9.70
CA SER A 194 -3.77 -7.01 -10.67
C SER A 194 -3.90 -6.13 -11.92
N PHE A 195 -2.80 -5.50 -12.29
CA PHE A 195 -2.65 -4.74 -13.52
C PHE A 195 -1.59 -5.42 -14.36
N GLU A 196 -2.04 -6.23 -15.32
CA GLU A 196 -1.16 -6.76 -16.35
C GLU A 196 -1.48 -6.09 -17.67
N LEU A 197 -0.53 -5.32 -18.19
CA LEU A 197 -0.67 -4.53 -19.41
C LEU A 197 -1.19 -5.40 -20.58
N PHE A 198 -0.67 -6.62 -20.68
CA PHE A 198 -1.05 -7.59 -21.72
C PHE A 198 -2.43 -8.23 -21.50
N GLU A 199 -2.82 -8.53 -20.27
CA GLU A 199 -4.16 -9.08 -19.98
C GLU A 199 -5.26 -8.04 -20.17
N LEU A 200 -5.02 -6.80 -19.76
CA LEU A 200 -5.95 -5.68 -19.99
C LEU A 200 -6.10 -5.39 -21.49
N TRP A 201 -5.01 -5.48 -22.27
CA TRP A 201 -5.07 -5.38 -23.72
C TRP A 201 -5.91 -6.52 -24.32
N ARG A 202 -5.67 -7.78 -23.92
CA ARG A 202 -6.47 -8.93 -24.39
C ARG A 202 -7.96 -8.79 -24.02
N ALA A 203 -8.26 -8.36 -22.80
CA ALA A 203 -9.63 -8.12 -22.35
C ALA A 203 -10.32 -7.01 -23.15
N TRP A 204 -9.59 -5.92 -23.46
CA TRP A 204 -10.11 -4.85 -24.29
C TRP A 204 -10.42 -5.29 -25.72
N LEU A 205 -9.52 -6.06 -26.36
CA LEU A 205 -9.77 -6.63 -27.70
C LEU A 205 -11.03 -7.49 -27.72
N LYS A 206 -11.19 -8.37 -26.73
CA LYS A 206 -12.41 -9.19 -26.57
C LYS A 206 -13.67 -8.34 -26.37
N ALA A 207 -13.60 -7.28 -25.58
CA ALA A 207 -14.72 -6.38 -25.32
C ALA A 207 -15.07 -5.47 -26.52
N ALA A 208 -14.09 -5.18 -27.39
CA ALA A 208 -14.26 -4.37 -28.58
C ALA A 208 -14.79 -5.17 -29.80
N GLY A 209 -15.03 -6.48 -29.65
CA GLY A 209 -15.60 -7.33 -30.70
C GLY A 209 -14.60 -7.77 -31.77
N ALA A 210 -13.32 -7.93 -31.42
CA ALA A 210 -12.31 -8.56 -32.27
C ALA A 210 -12.17 -10.06 -31.97
#